data_AF-A0A229T9L0-F1
#
_entry.id   AF-A0A229T9L0-F1
#
_cell.length_a   1.000
_cell.length_b   1.000
_cell.length_c   1.000
_cell.angle_alpha   90.00
_cell.angle_beta   90.00
_cell.angle_gamma   90.00
#
_symmetry.space_group_name_H-M   'P 1'
#
loop_
_entity.id
_entity.type
_entity.pdbx_description
1 polymer ?
#
loop_
_entity_poly.entity_id
_entity_poly.type
_entity_poly.pdbx_seq_one_letter_code
_entity_poly.pdbx_strand_id
1 'polypeptide(L)'
;MAGRSSSATSTRDRLLLAAGQLLHEAGDGPVSTRAICERAGVQAPTLYHHFGSKQGLLDAVVNYGFTQYVQIPSPDGDPVDRIRAGWDRHVEYGLAHPGFYVLLYGQIETGVPCNLTSSAEAMLLELFTPLAREGRLRVEAAEAARQFAAANSGVTLSLIAQPEESRDLAMSAQVRESVLAGLLADRPAGGSSVSALAVALSTALADDTEALTTTERQMLREWLHRLAV
;
A
#
# COMPACT_ATOMS: atom_id res chain seq x y z
N MET A 1 -4.07 -31.44 -29.95
CA MET A 1 -5.04 -31.87 -28.92
C MET A 1 -4.49 -31.42 -27.57
N ALA A 2 -4.84 -30.21 -27.12
CA ALA A 2 -5.98 -29.88 -26.26
C ALA A 2 -5.77 -30.34 -24.80
N GLY A 3 -5.42 -29.37 -23.95
CA GLY A 3 -5.43 -29.47 -22.49
C GLY A 3 -5.76 -28.10 -21.88
N ARG A 4 -6.96 -27.58 -22.17
CA ARG A 4 -7.55 -26.45 -21.45
C ARG A 4 -8.00 -26.95 -20.08
N SER A 5 -7.38 -26.53 -18.97
CA SER A 5 -8.02 -26.61 -17.65
C SER A 5 -8.81 -25.32 -17.44
N SER A 6 -10.12 -25.40 -17.67
CA SER A 6 -11.07 -24.37 -17.30
C SER A 6 -11.07 -24.12 -15.79
N SER A 7 -11.10 -22.85 -15.41
CA SER A 7 -11.24 -22.29 -14.07
C SER A 7 -12.36 -22.95 -13.25
N ALA A 8 -12.00 -23.69 -12.20
CA ALA A 8 -12.88 -23.87 -11.06
C ALA A 8 -12.44 -22.87 -9.99
N THR A 9 -13.16 -21.76 -9.86
CA THR A 9 -12.94 -20.76 -8.80
C THR A 9 -12.95 -21.47 -7.45
N SER A 10 -11.84 -21.43 -6.71
CA SER A 10 -11.70 -22.18 -5.46
C SER A 10 -12.78 -21.74 -4.46
N THR A 11 -13.12 -22.58 -3.49
CA THR A 11 -14.08 -22.21 -2.43
C THR A 11 -13.65 -20.96 -1.67
N ARG A 12 -12.34 -20.78 -1.48
CA ARG A 12 -11.75 -19.56 -0.93
C ARG A 12 -12.04 -18.35 -1.82
N ASP A 13 -11.82 -18.46 -3.13
CA ASP A 13 -12.04 -17.35 -4.07
C ASP A 13 -13.53 -16.99 -4.21
N ARG A 14 -14.43 -17.98 -4.16
CA ARG A 14 -15.88 -17.73 -4.14
C ARG A 14 -16.31 -16.95 -2.90
N LEU A 15 -15.75 -17.29 -1.74
CA LEU A 15 -15.99 -16.55 -0.48
C LEU A 15 -15.45 -15.12 -0.56
N LEU A 16 -14.26 -14.92 -1.13
CA LEU A 16 -13.67 -13.60 -1.33
C LEU A 16 -14.51 -12.73 -2.28
N LEU A 17 -14.92 -13.29 -3.43
CA LEU A 17 -15.74 -12.60 -4.42
C LEU A 17 -17.11 -12.20 -3.85
N ALA A 18 -17.78 -13.13 -3.16
CA ALA A 18 -19.08 -12.89 -2.55
C ALA A 18 -19.01 -11.78 -1.48
N ALA A 19 -17.98 -11.80 -0.64
CA ALA A 19 -17.78 -10.77 0.38
C ALA A 19 -17.43 -9.41 -0.23
N GLY A 20 -16.57 -9.36 -1.25
CA GLY A 20 -16.25 -8.12 -1.97
C GLY A 20 -17.48 -7.49 -2.64
N GLN A 21 -18.32 -8.30 -3.29
CA GLN A 21 -19.58 -7.85 -3.88
C GLN A 21 -20.56 -7.33 -2.81
N LEU A 22 -20.73 -8.06 -1.71
CA LEU A 22 -21.61 -7.62 -0.62
C LEU A 22 -21.14 -6.33 0.03
N LEU A 23 -19.83 -6.13 0.18
CA LEU A 23 -19.27 -4.88 0.70
C LEU A 23 -19.52 -3.72 -0.26
N HIS A 24 -19.39 -3.94 -1.57
CA HIS A 24 -19.69 -2.92 -2.58
C HIS A 24 -21.20 -2.58 -2.63
N GLU A 25 -22.08 -3.59 -2.58
CA GLU A 25 -23.53 -3.41 -2.58
C GLU A 25 -24.05 -2.76 -1.30
N ALA A 26 -23.44 -3.05 -0.16
CA ALA A 26 -23.90 -2.55 1.14
C ALA A 26 -23.49 -1.09 1.40
N GLY A 27 -22.47 -0.57 0.71
CA GLY A 27 -21.90 0.76 0.98
C GLY A 27 -21.41 0.86 2.43
N ASP A 28 -22.20 1.51 3.29
CA ASP A 28 -21.94 1.67 4.73
C ASP A 28 -22.65 0.62 5.62
N GLY A 29 -23.41 -0.29 5.03
CA GLY A 29 -24.17 -1.32 5.74
C GLY A 29 -23.32 -2.50 6.25
N PRO A 30 -23.67 -3.12 7.40
CA PRO A 30 -22.93 -4.26 7.91
C PRO A 30 -23.13 -5.51 7.04
N VAL A 31 -22.03 -6.13 6.60
CA VAL A 31 -22.07 -7.42 5.91
C VAL A 31 -21.99 -8.58 6.93
N SER A 32 -22.94 -9.53 6.83
CA SER A 32 -22.98 -10.71 7.69
C SER A 32 -22.24 -11.90 7.06
N THR A 33 -21.58 -12.71 7.90
CA THR A 33 -20.93 -13.96 7.46
C THR A 33 -21.92 -14.94 6.84
N ARG A 34 -23.18 -14.90 7.29
CA ARG A 34 -24.28 -15.69 6.72
C ARG A 34 -24.58 -15.29 5.28
N ALA A 35 -24.73 -13.99 5.00
CA ALA A 35 -24.97 -13.49 3.65
C ALA A 35 -23.81 -13.84 2.70
N ILE A 36 -22.57 -13.76 3.19
CA ILE A 36 -21.38 -14.15 2.43
C ILE A 36 -21.41 -15.65 2.09
N CYS A 37 -21.68 -16.51 3.09
CA CYS A 37 -21.75 -17.95 2.88
C CYS A 37 -22.86 -18.33 1.89
N GLU A 38 -24.03 -17.72 2.04
CA GLU A 38 -25.19 -17.94 1.17
C GLU A 38 -24.87 -17.57 -0.27
N ARG A 39 -24.28 -16.39 -0.51
CA ARG A 39 -23.89 -15.95 -1.84
C ARG A 39 -22.74 -16.76 -2.44
N ALA A 40 -21.78 -17.19 -1.62
CA ALA A 40 -20.70 -18.06 -2.05
C ALA A 40 -21.15 -19.51 -2.28
N GLY A 41 -22.36 -19.89 -1.86
CA GLY A 41 -22.88 -21.25 -1.93
C GLY A 41 -22.12 -22.23 -1.03
N VAL A 42 -21.80 -21.80 0.20
CA VAL A 42 -21.06 -22.60 1.19
C VAL A 42 -21.70 -22.50 2.57
N GLN A 43 -21.26 -23.34 3.50
CA GLN A 43 -21.73 -23.33 4.89
C GLN A 43 -20.77 -22.54 5.80
N ALA A 44 -21.27 -22.00 6.90
CA ALA A 44 -20.49 -21.21 7.86
C ALA A 44 -19.20 -21.91 8.38
N PRO A 45 -19.17 -23.24 8.65
CA PRO A 45 -17.93 -23.91 9.05
C PRO A 45 -16.82 -23.84 7.99
N THR A 46 -17.19 -23.83 6.70
CA THR A 46 -16.23 -23.70 5.59
C THR A 46 -15.57 -22.33 5.58
N LEU A 47 -16.32 -21.27 5.92
CA LEU A 47 -15.77 -19.92 6.08
C LEU A 47 -14.72 -19.89 7.18
N TYR A 48 -15.05 -20.39 8.38
CA TYR A 48 -14.10 -20.39 9.50
C TYR A 48 -12.90 -21.31 9.27
N HIS A 49 -13.05 -22.39 8.49
CA HIS A 49 -11.92 -23.24 8.09
C HIS A 49 -10.91 -22.49 7.22
N HIS A 50 -11.37 -21.64 6.29
CA HIS A 50 -10.49 -20.91 5.39
C HIS A 50 -9.90 -19.63 5.98
N PHE A 51 -10.63 -18.97 6.87
CA PHE A 51 -10.30 -17.60 7.31
C PHE A 51 -10.14 -17.45 8.82
N GLY A 52 -10.42 -18.49 9.61
CA GLY A 52 -10.30 -18.51 11.07
C GLY A 52 -11.39 -17.72 11.80
N SER A 53 -11.64 -16.47 11.38
CA SER A 53 -12.61 -15.57 11.99
C SER A 53 -13.31 -14.69 10.95
N LYS A 54 -14.37 -13.97 11.38
CA LYS A 54 -14.98 -12.92 10.54
C LYS A 54 -13.94 -11.87 10.15
N GLN A 55 -13.07 -11.48 11.09
CA GLN A 55 -12.01 -10.51 10.84
C GLN A 55 -11.00 -11.03 9.81
N GLY A 56 -10.54 -12.28 9.95
CA GLY A 56 -9.61 -12.88 8.98
C GLY A 56 -10.20 -13.02 7.56
N LEU A 57 -11.53 -13.18 7.45
CA LEU A 57 -12.21 -13.11 6.15
C LEU A 57 -12.20 -11.69 5.61
N LEU A 58 -12.57 -10.69 6.44
CA LEU A 58 -12.54 -9.30 6.02
C LEU A 58 -11.13 -8.87 5.59
N ASP A 59 -10.10 -9.23 6.35
CA ASP A 59 -8.70 -8.95 5.98
C ASP A 59 -8.33 -9.57 4.63
N ALA A 60 -8.74 -10.82 4.38
CA ALA A 60 -8.47 -11.49 3.12
C ALA A 60 -9.26 -10.89 1.93
N VAL A 61 -10.50 -10.48 2.17
CA VAL A 61 -11.35 -9.79 1.18
C VAL A 61 -10.80 -8.42 0.86
N VAL A 62 -10.30 -7.72 1.87
CA VAL A 62 -9.70 -6.42 1.67
C VAL A 62 -8.37 -6.56 0.92
N ASN A 63 -7.55 -7.58 1.18
CA ASN A 63 -6.33 -7.83 0.41
C ASN A 63 -6.65 -8.15 -1.06
N TYR A 64 -7.72 -8.91 -1.28
CA TYR A 64 -8.24 -9.21 -2.61
C TYR A 64 -8.81 -7.95 -3.31
N GLY A 65 -9.59 -7.13 -2.61
CA GLY A 65 -10.13 -5.87 -3.14
C GLY A 65 -9.03 -4.86 -3.45
N PHE A 66 -8.06 -4.71 -2.55
CA PHE A 66 -6.93 -3.81 -2.72
C PHE A 66 -6.11 -4.18 -3.96
N THR A 67 -5.80 -5.47 -4.17
CA THR A 67 -5.08 -5.93 -5.38
C THR A 67 -5.89 -5.80 -6.68
N GLN A 68 -7.22 -5.86 -6.63
CA GLN A 68 -8.07 -5.66 -7.81
C GLN A 68 -8.21 -4.17 -8.19
N TYR A 69 -8.12 -3.25 -7.23
CA TYR A 69 -8.40 -1.82 -7.44
C TYR A 69 -7.16 -0.92 -7.41
N VAL A 70 -6.04 -1.34 -6.82
CA VAL A 70 -4.73 -0.73 -7.05
C VAL A 70 -4.27 -1.10 -8.46
N GLN A 71 -4.85 -0.43 -9.46
CA GLN A 71 -4.22 -0.36 -10.77
C GLN A 71 -2.78 0.14 -10.63
N ILE A 72 -1.86 -0.66 -11.14
CA ILE A 72 -0.47 -0.28 -11.29
C ILE A 72 -0.46 0.92 -12.24
N PRO A 73 0.10 2.08 -11.84
CA PRO A 73 0.17 3.23 -12.72
C PRO A 73 0.92 2.87 -14.00
N SER A 74 0.51 3.46 -15.13
CA SER A 74 1.21 3.27 -16.42
C SER A 74 2.71 3.54 -16.23
N PRO A 75 3.62 2.74 -16.82
CA PRO A 75 5.06 2.96 -16.70
C PRO A 75 5.54 4.25 -17.40
N ASP A 76 4.66 4.95 -18.11
CA ASP A 76 4.98 6.19 -18.80
C ASP A 76 4.90 7.42 -17.87
N GLY A 77 5.76 8.41 -18.10
CA GLY A 77 5.79 9.68 -17.35
C GLY A 77 6.86 9.75 -16.24
N ASP A 78 6.98 10.93 -15.62
CA ASP A 78 7.92 11.12 -14.49
C ASP A 78 7.45 10.31 -13.26
N PRO A 79 8.34 9.57 -12.57
CA PRO A 79 7.95 8.75 -11.43
C PRO A 79 7.27 9.51 -10.30
N VAL A 80 7.60 10.79 -10.09
CA VAL A 80 6.96 11.60 -9.03
C VAL A 80 5.50 11.90 -9.40
N ASP A 81 5.22 12.18 -10.67
CA ASP A 81 3.85 12.41 -11.12
C ASP A 81 2.99 11.15 -11.01
N ARG A 82 3.59 9.95 -11.21
CA ARG A 82 2.89 8.68 -10.95
C ARG A 82 2.57 8.50 -9.47
N ILE A 83 3.48 8.86 -8.57
CA ILE A 83 3.24 8.80 -7.12
C ILE A 83 2.12 9.77 -6.74
N ARG A 84 2.10 10.99 -7.31
CA ARG A 84 1.00 11.95 -7.11
C ARG A 84 -0.35 11.40 -7.57
N ALA A 85 -0.40 10.84 -8.77
CA ALA A 85 -1.62 10.23 -9.31
C ALA A 85 -2.08 9.02 -8.46
N GLY A 86 -1.13 8.23 -7.95
CA GLY A 86 -1.41 7.13 -7.03
C GLY A 86 -2.03 7.59 -5.71
N TRP A 87 -1.53 8.70 -5.15
CA TRP A 87 -2.15 9.35 -3.98
C TRP A 87 -3.60 9.73 -4.24
N ASP A 88 -3.85 10.45 -5.32
CA ASP A 88 -5.19 10.98 -5.61
C ASP A 88 -6.21 9.88 -5.82
N ARG A 89 -5.82 8.82 -6.53
CA ARG A 89 -6.71 7.68 -6.78
C ARG A 89 -7.03 6.90 -5.50
N HIS A 90 -6.09 6.84 -4.56
CA HIS A 90 -6.32 6.23 -3.25
C HIS A 90 -7.32 7.03 -2.42
N VAL A 91 -7.17 8.35 -2.39
CA VAL A 91 -8.10 9.25 -1.67
C VAL A 91 -9.48 9.21 -2.30
N GLU A 92 -9.57 9.34 -3.63
CA GLU A 92 -10.83 9.25 -4.38
C GLU A 92 -11.56 7.94 -4.07
N TYR A 93 -10.83 6.82 -4.04
CA TYR A 93 -11.41 5.53 -3.71
C TYR A 93 -11.98 5.47 -2.30
N GLY A 94 -11.23 5.94 -1.30
CA GLY A 94 -11.69 5.96 0.08
C GLY A 94 -12.92 6.83 0.28
N LEU A 95 -13.00 7.96 -0.43
CA LEU A 95 -14.17 8.85 -0.40
C LEU A 95 -15.39 8.26 -1.11
N ALA A 96 -15.19 7.50 -2.19
CA ALA A 96 -16.27 6.80 -2.89
C ALA A 96 -16.78 5.58 -2.12
N HIS A 97 -15.99 5.02 -1.20
CA HIS A 97 -16.32 3.80 -0.46
C HIS A 97 -15.96 3.90 1.05
N PRO A 98 -16.54 4.85 1.79
CA PRO A 98 -16.12 5.18 3.16
C PRO A 98 -16.28 4.01 4.14
N GLY A 99 -17.41 3.28 4.13
CA GLY A 99 -17.60 2.11 4.99
C GLY A 99 -16.55 1.02 4.78
N PHE A 100 -16.20 0.71 3.52
CA PHE A 100 -15.13 -0.24 3.20
C PHE A 100 -13.77 0.27 3.67
N TYR A 101 -13.48 1.56 3.46
CA TYR A 101 -12.22 2.16 3.83
C TYR A 101 -12.01 2.22 5.35
N VAL A 102 -13.07 2.50 6.12
CA VAL A 102 -13.04 2.49 7.60
C VAL A 102 -12.83 1.08 8.15
N LEU A 103 -13.42 0.06 7.52
CA LEU A 103 -13.14 -1.33 7.88
C LEU A 103 -11.66 -1.70 7.67
N LEU A 104 -11.05 -1.17 6.61
CA LEU A 104 -9.66 -1.46 6.24
C LEU A 104 -8.63 -0.69 7.09
N TYR A 105 -8.81 0.62 7.24
CA TYR A 105 -7.81 1.49 7.88
C TYR A 105 -8.21 1.98 9.28
N GLY A 106 -9.48 1.85 9.67
CA GLY A 106 -10.00 2.38 10.94
C GLY A 106 -10.01 1.39 12.11
N GLN A 107 -9.89 0.08 11.85
CA GLN A 107 -9.89 -0.96 12.89
C GLN A 107 -8.46 -1.22 13.39
N ILE A 108 -7.91 -0.28 14.18
CA ILE A 108 -6.54 -0.37 14.70
C ILE A 108 -6.50 -1.22 15.98
N GLU A 109 -5.72 -2.29 15.95
CA GLU A 109 -5.40 -3.11 17.13
C GLU A 109 -3.99 -2.79 17.66
N THR A 110 -3.90 -2.46 18.95
CA THR A 110 -2.62 -2.09 19.58
C THR A 110 -1.61 -3.24 19.49
N GLY A 111 -0.46 -2.98 18.87
CA GLY A 111 0.64 -3.93 18.76
C GLY A 111 0.50 -4.96 17.64
N VAL A 112 -0.56 -4.88 16.82
CA VAL A 112 -0.79 -5.77 15.69
C VAL A 112 -0.58 -4.97 14.39
N PRO A 113 0.45 -5.29 13.58
CA PRO A 113 0.63 -4.68 12.27
C PRO A 113 -0.57 -5.02 11.37
N CYS A 114 -1.13 -4.03 10.69
CA CYS A 114 -2.17 -4.29 9.72
C CYS A 114 -1.54 -5.04 8.52
N ASN A 115 -2.04 -6.25 8.23
CA ASN A 115 -1.50 -7.10 7.15
C ASN A 115 -1.63 -6.43 5.76
N LEU A 116 -2.53 -5.45 5.63
CA LEU A 116 -2.85 -4.76 4.39
C LEU A 116 -1.91 -3.59 4.13
N THR A 117 -1.43 -2.92 5.19
CA THR A 117 -0.31 -1.98 5.07
C THR A 117 0.92 -2.67 4.50
N SER A 118 1.21 -3.92 4.85
CA SER A 118 2.37 -4.64 4.30
C SER A 118 2.33 -4.82 2.77
N SER A 119 1.16 -5.12 2.19
CA SER A 119 1.02 -5.25 0.73
C SER A 119 1.04 -3.89 0.02
N ALA A 120 0.42 -2.87 0.62
CA ALA A 120 0.44 -1.50 0.10
C ALA A 120 1.84 -0.88 0.16
N GLU A 121 2.55 -1.07 1.27
CA GLU A 121 3.92 -0.63 1.47
C GLU A 121 4.87 -1.33 0.50
N ALA A 122 4.68 -2.62 0.20
CA ALA A 122 5.48 -3.32 -0.80
C ALA A 122 5.33 -2.70 -2.20
N MET A 123 4.10 -2.38 -2.62
CA MET A 123 3.87 -1.71 -3.91
C MET A 123 4.45 -0.28 -3.92
N LEU A 124 4.29 0.46 -2.83
CA LEU A 124 4.89 1.79 -2.71
C LEU A 124 6.42 1.71 -2.71
N LEU A 125 7.01 0.72 -2.06
CA LEU A 125 8.45 0.46 -2.09
C LEU A 125 8.93 0.24 -3.52
N GLU A 126 8.22 -0.54 -4.33
CA GLU A 126 8.55 -0.71 -5.75
C GLU A 126 8.49 0.63 -6.52
N LEU A 127 7.52 1.50 -6.21
CA LEU A 127 7.42 2.83 -6.83
C LEU A 127 8.53 3.79 -6.40
N PHE A 128 8.97 3.74 -5.15
CA PHE A 128 10.02 4.60 -4.60
C PHE A 128 11.44 4.10 -4.91
N THR A 129 11.63 2.80 -5.17
CA THR A 129 12.95 2.20 -5.42
C THR A 129 13.70 2.85 -6.59
N PRO A 130 13.09 3.12 -7.76
CA PRO A 130 13.76 3.85 -8.85
C PRO A 130 14.24 5.24 -8.43
N LEU A 131 13.43 5.98 -7.67
CA LEU A 131 13.78 7.32 -7.18
C LEU A 131 14.96 7.26 -6.21
N ALA A 132 15.04 6.23 -5.36
CA ALA A 132 16.18 6.02 -4.47
C ALA A 132 17.47 5.74 -5.26
N ARG A 133 17.41 4.86 -6.26
CA ARG A 133 18.53 4.55 -7.16
C ARG A 133 19.02 5.78 -7.93
N GLU A 134 18.11 6.70 -8.27
CA GLU A 134 18.43 7.98 -8.92
C GLU A 134 18.96 9.05 -7.94
N GLY A 135 19.04 8.76 -6.63
CA GLY A 135 19.44 9.74 -5.61
C GLY A 135 18.42 10.87 -5.40
N ARG A 136 17.15 10.63 -5.77
CA ARG A 136 16.05 11.60 -5.70
C ARG A 136 15.24 11.48 -4.40
N LEU A 137 15.64 10.62 -3.46
CA LEU A 137 15.03 10.52 -2.13
C LEU A 137 15.99 11.03 -1.05
N ARG A 138 15.43 11.71 -0.04
CA ARG A 138 16.15 12.12 1.18
C ARG A 138 16.23 11.03 2.24
N VAL A 139 15.43 9.98 2.09
CA VAL A 139 15.34 8.84 3.01
C VAL A 139 15.38 7.53 2.22
N GLU A 140 15.62 6.43 2.93
CA GLU A 140 15.53 5.08 2.36
C GLU A 140 14.15 4.82 1.73
N ALA A 141 14.09 4.09 0.61
CA ALA A 141 12.85 3.87 -0.14
C ALA A 141 11.73 3.25 0.71
N ALA A 142 12.08 2.32 1.61
CA ALA A 142 11.13 1.68 2.52
C ALA A 142 10.56 2.66 3.55
N GLU A 143 11.37 3.62 4.00
CA GLU A 143 10.90 4.68 4.91
C GLU A 143 9.99 5.67 4.18
N ALA A 144 10.34 6.05 2.94
CA ALA A 144 9.48 6.86 2.09
C ALA A 144 8.11 6.21 1.86
N ALA A 145 8.09 4.91 1.54
CA ALA A 145 6.86 4.15 1.35
C ALA A 145 5.97 4.15 2.61
N ARG A 146 6.54 3.91 3.80
CA ARG A 146 5.82 3.94 5.07
C ARG A 146 5.23 5.32 5.39
N GLN A 147 6.03 6.37 5.30
CA GLN A 147 5.57 7.74 5.57
C GLN A 147 4.47 8.16 4.61
N PHE A 148 4.63 7.83 3.32
CA PHE A 148 3.63 8.09 2.30
C PHE A 148 2.32 7.33 2.57
N ALA A 149 2.39 6.03 2.87
CA ALA A 149 1.23 5.20 3.18
C ALA A 149 0.47 5.71 4.42
N ALA A 150 1.20 6.05 5.48
CA ALA A 150 0.65 6.56 6.72
C ALA A 150 -0.09 7.90 6.50
N ALA A 151 0.55 8.84 5.79
CA ALA A 151 -0.05 10.14 5.52
C ALA A 151 -1.28 10.04 4.60
N ASN A 152 -1.20 9.24 3.53
CA ASN A 152 -2.31 9.04 2.60
C ASN A 152 -3.52 8.42 3.31
N SER A 153 -3.26 7.39 4.13
CA SER A 153 -4.30 6.72 4.89
C SER A 153 -4.96 7.64 5.91
N GLY A 154 -4.16 8.42 6.63
CA GLY A 154 -4.63 9.39 7.62
C GLY A 154 -5.43 10.54 7.01
N VAL A 155 -5.01 11.10 5.88
CA VAL A 155 -5.76 12.16 5.18
C VAL A 155 -7.11 11.63 4.72
N THR A 156 -7.14 10.42 4.17
CA THR A 156 -8.37 9.82 3.66
C THR A 156 -9.38 9.57 4.79
N LEU A 157 -8.94 8.97 5.91
CA LEU A 157 -9.79 8.80 7.10
C LEU A 157 -10.29 10.15 7.65
N SER A 158 -9.42 11.16 7.67
CA SER A 158 -9.76 12.50 8.15
C SER A 158 -10.80 13.19 7.27
N LEU A 159 -10.78 12.97 5.96
CA LEU A 159 -11.79 13.47 5.02
C LEU A 159 -13.11 12.68 5.11
N ILE A 160 -13.04 11.35 5.30
CA ILE A 160 -14.22 10.51 5.51
C ILE A 160 -14.97 10.95 6.78
N ALA A 161 -14.25 11.34 7.83
CA ALA A 161 -14.84 11.81 9.09
C ALA A 161 -15.55 13.19 8.98
N GLN A 162 -15.37 13.93 7.88
CA GLN A 162 -16.03 15.22 7.65
C GLN A 162 -17.40 15.03 6.98
N PRO A 163 -18.39 15.90 7.28
CA PRO A 163 -19.63 15.97 6.52
C PRO A 163 -19.35 16.24 5.04
N GLU A 164 -20.02 15.52 4.14
CA GLU A 164 -19.75 15.51 2.71
C GLU A 164 -19.79 16.92 2.09
N GLU A 165 -20.72 17.76 2.53
CA GLU A 165 -20.92 19.12 2.04
C GLU A 165 -19.80 20.11 2.46
N SER A 166 -18.97 19.71 3.41
CA SER A 166 -17.94 20.55 4.03
C SER A 166 -16.52 19.98 3.91
N ARG A 167 -16.35 18.90 3.13
CA ARG A 167 -15.05 18.24 2.96
C ARG A 167 -14.00 19.17 2.35
N ASP A 168 -12.91 19.37 3.05
CA ASP A 168 -11.75 20.11 2.54
C ASP A 168 -10.87 19.24 1.64
N LEU A 169 -11.25 19.10 0.36
CA LEU A 169 -10.47 18.32 -0.60
C LEU A 169 -9.08 18.91 -0.87
N ALA A 170 -8.86 20.21 -0.61
CA ALA A 170 -7.56 20.84 -0.79
C ALA A 170 -6.54 20.32 0.24
N MET A 171 -7.00 19.90 1.43
CA MET A 171 -6.16 19.29 2.46
C MET A 171 -5.38 18.08 1.92
N SER A 172 -6.01 17.23 1.09
CA SER A 172 -5.34 16.06 0.49
C SER A 172 -4.12 16.46 -0.33
N ALA A 173 -4.30 17.41 -1.26
CA ALA A 173 -3.22 17.87 -2.13
C ALA A 173 -2.11 18.58 -1.33
N GLN A 174 -2.47 19.38 -0.33
CA GLN A 174 -1.51 20.10 0.52
C GLN A 174 -0.65 19.13 1.34
N VAL A 175 -1.26 18.11 1.96
CA VAL A 175 -0.53 17.07 2.70
C VAL A 175 0.34 16.26 1.76
N ARG A 176 -0.17 15.87 0.58
CA ARG A 176 0.61 15.15 -0.44
C ARG A 176 1.88 15.90 -0.83
N GLU A 177 1.76 17.18 -1.20
CA GLU A 177 2.94 17.97 -1.59
C GLU A 177 3.87 18.19 -0.39
N SER A 178 3.36 18.32 0.83
CA SER A 178 4.21 18.45 2.03
C SER A 178 5.01 17.16 2.30
N VAL A 179 4.38 15.99 2.17
CA VAL A 179 5.03 14.68 2.31
C VAL A 179 6.06 14.50 1.21
N LEU A 180 5.69 14.71 -0.06
CA LEU A 180 6.62 14.59 -1.18
C LEU A 180 7.78 15.58 -1.07
N ALA A 181 7.51 16.81 -0.64
CA ALA A 181 8.54 17.80 -0.40
C ALA A 181 9.47 17.43 0.76
N GLY A 182 9.08 16.56 1.69
CA GLY A 182 9.96 15.98 2.71
C GLY A 182 10.77 14.79 2.18
N LEU A 183 10.12 13.91 1.41
CA LEU A 183 10.70 12.66 0.89
C LEU A 183 11.66 12.85 -0.29
N LEU A 184 11.37 13.80 -1.20
CA LEU A 184 12.11 13.99 -2.44
C LEU A 184 13.28 14.94 -2.24
N ALA A 185 14.46 14.55 -2.70
CA ALA A 185 15.58 15.48 -2.85
C ALA A 185 15.35 16.37 -4.09
N ASP A 186 15.80 17.62 -4.04
CA ASP A 186 15.87 18.43 -5.26
C ASP A 186 16.71 17.67 -6.28
N ARG A 187 16.20 17.56 -7.51
CA ARG A 187 16.95 16.99 -8.63
C ARG A 187 18.29 17.71 -8.67
N PRO A 188 19.44 17.04 -8.55
CA PRO A 188 20.70 17.70 -8.25
C PRO A 188 21.05 18.67 -9.38
N ALA A 189 20.82 19.97 -9.14
CA ALA A 189 21.34 21.04 -9.96
C ALA A 189 22.81 21.23 -9.54
N GLY A 190 23.67 20.30 -9.98
CA GLY A 190 25.10 20.29 -9.69
C GLY A 190 25.47 19.50 -8.44
N GLY A 191 26.18 18.39 -8.65
CA GLY A 191 26.85 17.59 -7.62
C GLY A 191 25.91 16.95 -6.59
N SER A 192 25.63 15.65 -6.72
CA SER A 192 24.88 14.90 -5.72
C SER A 192 25.52 15.08 -4.33
N SER A 193 24.72 15.47 -3.33
CA SER A 193 25.19 15.59 -1.95
C SER A 193 25.70 14.23 -1.45
N VAL A 194 26.63 14.24 -0.48
CA VAL A 194 27.18 13.01 0.12
C VAL A 194 26.06 12.13 0.70
N SER A 195 25.02 12.74 1.28
CA SER A 195 23.83 12.03 1.77
C SER A 195 23.03 11.36 0.65
N ALA A 196 22.76 12.05 -0.46
CA ALA A 196 22.06 11.46 -1.60
C ALA A 196 22.85 10.31 -2.23
N LEU A 197 24.18 10.43 -2.31
CA LEU A 197 25.07 9.37 -2.80
C LEU A 197 25.12 8.18 -1.84
N ALA A 198 25.09 8.42 -0.52
CA ALA A 198 25.08 7.37 0.47
C ALA A 198 23.79 6.53 0.43
N VAL A 199 22.63 7.18 0.28
CA VAL A 199 21.33 6.52 0.11
C VAL A 199 21.30 5.71 -1.20
N ALA A 200 21.74 6.30 -2.31
CA ALA A 200 21.76 5.63 -3.61
C ALA A 200 22.65 4.38 -3.60
N LEU A 201 23.84 4.47 -3.00
CA LEU A 201 24.77 3.34 -2.88
C LEU A 201 24.24 2.26 -1.91
N SER A 202 23.61 2.66 -0.80
CA SER A 202 22.94 1.75 0.15
C SER A 202 21.89 0.89 -0.57
N THR A 203 21.05 1.52 -1.40
CA THR A 203 20.02 0.84 -2.19
C THR A 203 20.61 -0.10 -3.22
N ALA A 204 21.67 0.32 -3.94
CA ALA A 204 22.30 -0.50 -4.97
C ALA A 204 22.96 -1.77 -4.40
N LEU A 205 23.50 -1.70 -3.18
CA LEU A 205 24.16 -2.81 -2.50
C LEU A 205 23.18 -3.78 -1.81
N ALA A 206 21.88 -3.50 -1.81
CA ALA A 206 20.88 -4.44 -1.28
C ALA A 206 20.78 -5.72 -2.12
N ASP A 207 21.03 -5.62 -3.43
CA ASP A 207 20.84 -6.70 -4.40
C ASP A 207 22.14 -7.44 -4.78
N ASP A 208 23.32 -6.84 -4.59
CA ASP A 208 24.60 -7.40 -5.07
C ASP A 208 25.78 -7.08 -4.14
N THR A 209 26.13 -8.03 -3.27
CA THR A 209 27.29 -7.91 -2.38
C THR A 209 28.02 -9.24 -2.18
N GLU A 210 28.21 -10.03 -3.23
CA GLU A 210 29.01 -11.27 -3.12
C GLU A 210 30.52 -11.01 -2.95
N ALA A 211 31.00 -9.82 -3.35
CA ALA A 211 32.41 -9.45 -3.25
C ALA A 211 32.89 -9.08 -1.84
N LEU A 212 31.98 -8.80 -0.90
CA LEU A 212 32.30 -8.34 0.46
C LEU A 212 32.01 -9.42 1.48
N THR A 213 32.84 -9.54 2.51
CA THR A 213 32.55 -10.41 3.67
C THR A 213 31.36 -9.88 4.47
N THR A 214 30.76 -10.72 5.30
CA THR A 214 29.62 -10.34 6.16
C THR A 214 29.94 -9.14 7.06
N THR A 215 31.15 -9.08 7.61
CA THR A 215 31.60 -7.98 8.47
C THR A 215 31.77 -6.68 7.69
N GLU A 216 32.37 -6.73 6.50
CA GLU A 216 32.54 -5.55 5.64
C GLU A 216 31.20 -5.00 5.17
N ARG A 217 30.23 -5.87 4.84
CA ARG A 217 28.86 -5.46 4.50
C ARG A 217 28.16 -4.72 5.64
N GLN A 218 28.26 -5.23 6.86
CA GLN A 218 27.65 -4.58 8.03
C GLN A 218 28.29 -3.21 8.29
N MET A 219 29.62 -3.13 8.21
CA MET A 219 30.36 -1.89 8.43
C MET A 219 30.07 -0.83 7.36
N LEU A 220 29.99 -1.25 6.09
CA LEU A 220 29.63 -0.36 4.98
C LEU A 220 28.20 0.17 5.12
N ARG A 221 27.22 -0.67 5.51
CA ARG A 221 25.84 -0.23 5.77
C ARG A 221 25.77 0.79 6.90
N GLU A 222 26.50 0.56 7.99
CA GLU A 222 26.57 1.49 9.11
C GLU A 222 27.15 2.85 8.69
N TRP A 223 28.21 2.86 7.88
CA TRP A 223 28.81 4.11 7.41
C TRP A 223 27.90 4.86 6.42
N LEU A 224 27.27 4.15 5.49
CA LEU A 224 26.31 4.74 4.55
C LEU A 224 25.11 5.32 5.30
N HIS A 225 24.61 4.63 6.32
CA HIS A 225 23.55 5.16 7.16
C HIS A 225 23.95 6.46 7.87
N ARG A 226 25.16 6.53 8.43
CA ARG A 226 25.67 7.77 9.07
C ARG A 226 25.86 8.92 8.09
N LEU A 227 26.24 8.63 6.84
CA LEU A 227 26.42 9.64 5.81
C LEU A 227 25.10 10.10 5.19
N ALA A 228 24.03 9.32 5.36
CA ALA A 228 22.68 9.63 4.86
C ALA A 228 21.91 10.65 5.73
N VAL A 229 22.27 10.78 7.02
CA VAL A 229 21.70 11.74 7.99
C VAL A 229 22.35 13.12 7.86
#